data_AF-I1C6S1-F1
#
_entry.id   AF-I1C6S1-F1
#
_cell.length_a   1.000
_cell.length_b   1.000
_cell.length_c   1.000
_cell.angle_alpha   90.00
_cell.angle_beta   90.00
_cell.angle_gamma   90.00
#
_symmetry.space_group_name_H-M   'P 1'
#
loop_
_entity.id
_entity.type
_entity.pdbx_description
1 polymer ?
#
loop_
_entity_poly.entity_id
_entity_poly.type
_entity_poly.pdbx_seq_one_letter_code
_entity_poly.pdbx_strand_id
1 'polypeptide(L)'
;MVNEQPVQAHLFEYTTQLSVDSELRIRGAEKGIVPVQILFCLKEQNAKKINSHRWFFNAFGPILQPNICVLLDVGTRPGNTSIYHLWKAFDANRHVGGACGEICVMKGTACVDLLNPLVAAQNFEYKMSNILDKPLESVFGYISVLPGAFSAYRYAAIQNDIQGMGPLQKYFLGEQQADTENIFSANMYLAEDRILCFELLAKKHQQWVLNFVNLIFSWLGMANFYLTFYFVTKSLTLPEMDPLGDGWGERVFSGLWYLYIFLFISSFICSLGNRPQGSKWMFTLSVIAYGIIMMYMTFAGGWLAYRTLQKGMQSPEWDPNDTLKNFSLLMNQSEFRDVVISLLATYGLYILSSLFYMDPWHMITSFVQYLFLLPTYVNILNVYAFCNIHDVRQVKGKVIDCTLKI
;
A
#
# COMPACT_ATOMS: atom_id res chain seq x y z
N MET A 1 3.13 -29.73 29.66
CA MET A 1 3.65 -29.21 30.95
C MET A 1 5.06 -29.73 31.12
N VAL A 2 6.01 -28.89 31.52
CA VAL A 2 7.35 -29.30 31.95
C VAL A 2 7.53 -28.76 33.36
N ASN A 3 7.86 -29.61 34.33
CA ASN A 3 7.91 -29.24 35.75
C ASN A 3 6.62 -28.53 36.24
N GLU A 4 5.45 -29.07 35.87
CA GLU A 4 4.13 -28.51 36.23
C GLU A 4 3.85 -27.09 35.70
N GLN A 5 4.76 -26.50 34.91
CA GLN A 5 4.51 -25.25 34.22
C GLN A 5 4.00 -25.50 32.79
N PRO A 6 3.04 -24.68 32.32
CA PRO A 6 2.58 -24.75 30.94
C PRO A 6 3.74 -24.41 29.99
N VAL A 7 3.95 -25.27 29.00
CA VAL A 7 4.98 -25.06 27.97
C VAL A 7 4.51 -23.92 27.08
N GLN A 8 5.35 -22.88 26.93
CA GLN A 8 5.03 -21.72 26.09
C GLN A 8 5.52 -21.91 24.65
N ALA A 9 6.69 -22.53 24.48
CA ALA A 9 7.29 -22.84 23.19
C ALA A 9 8.29 -23.99 23.30
N HIS A 10 8.57 -24.63 22.16
CA HIS A 10 9.63 -25.62 21.97
C HIS A 10 10.75 -24.98 21.15
N LEU A 11 11.97 -25.03 21.67
CA LEU A 11 13.14 -24.43 21.03
C LEU A 11 14.11 -25.51 20.58
N PHE A 12 14.56 -25.40 19.35
CA PHE A 12 15.57 -26.26 18.75
C PHE A 12 16.68 -25.38 18.17
N GLU A 13 17.93 -25.79 18.37
CA GLU A 13 19.10 -25.09 17.88
C GLU A 13 19.99 -26.05 17.09
N TYR A 14 20.43 -25.60 15.91
CA TYR A 14 21.34 -26.36 15.08
C TYR A 14 22.28 -25.40 14.35
N THR A 15 23.59 -25.62 14.46
CA THR A 15 24.58 -24.87 13.67
C THR A 15 25.05 -25.73 12.51
N THR A 16 24.80 -25.26 11.30
CA THR A 16 25.24 -25.91 10.07
C THR A 16 26.76 -25.85 9.96
N GLN A 17 27.41 -27.02 9.92
CA GLN A 17 28.87 -27.13 9.73
C GLN A 17 29.26 -27.46 8.29
N LEU A 18 28.30 -27.97 7.50
CA LEU A 18 28.48 -28.42 6.13
C LEU A 18 27.40 -27.78 5.25
N SER A 19 27.80 -27.24 4.11
CA SER A 19 26.91 -26.76 3.06
C SER A 19 26.92 -27.74 1.89
N VAL A 20 25.79 -27.90 1.21
CA VAL A 20 25.68 -28.75 0.01
C VAL A 20 25.38 -27.83 -1.16
N ASP A 21 26.23 -27.84 -2.19
CA ASP A 21 26.03 -27.03 -3.38
C ASP A 21 24.98 -27.63 -4.34
N SER A 22 24.65 -26.91 -5.42
CA SER A 22 23.71 -27.33 -6.46
C SER A 22 24.07 -28.65 -7.13
N GLU A 23 25.34 -29.06 -7.08
CA GLU A 23 25.84 -30.33 -7.59
C GLU A 23 25.89 -31.44 -6.52
N LEU A 24 25.23 -31.23 -5.38
CA LEU A 24 25.22 -32.14 -4.22
C LEU A 24 26.61 -32.39 -3.61
N ARG A 25 27.56 -31.45 -3.80
CA ARG A 25 28.89 -31.56 -3.21
C ARG A 25 28.91 -30.88 -1.85
N ILE A 26 29.41 -31.61 -0.88
CA ILE A 26 29.64 -31.08 0.47
C ILE A 26 30.79 -30.08 0.40
N ARG A 27 30.57 -28.90 0.94
CA ARG A 27 31.56 -27.85 1.13
C ARG A 27 31.57 -27.46 2.60
N GLY A 28 32.75 -27.56 3.23
CA GLY A 28 32.97 -27.15 4.61
C GLY A 28 33.58 -25.76 4.73
N ALA A 29 34.00 -25.45 5.96
CA ALA A 29 34.68 -24.20 6.30
C ALA A 29 35.98 -23.98 5.51
N GLU A 30 36.65 -25.05 5.01
CA GLU A 30 37.85 -24.94 4.18
C GLU A 30 37.66 -24.15 2.88
N LYS A 31 36.41 -23.94 2.43
CA LYS A 31 36.07 -23.13 1.25
C LYS A 31 35.52 -21.74 1.60
N GLY A 32 35.71 -21.27 2.84
CA GLY A 32 35.24 -19.96 3.29
C GLY A 32 33.74 -19.88 3.53
N ILE A 33 33.07 -21.03 3.70
CA ILE A 33 31.65 -21.07 4.03
C ILE A 33 31.48 -20.77 5.52
N VAL A 34 30.75 -19.69 5.81
CA VAL A 34 30.46 -19.27 7.17
C VAL A 34 29.33 -20.16 7.74
N PRO A 35 29.50 -20.73 8.94
CA PRO A 35 28.45 -21.51 9.59
C PRO A 35 27.17 -20.69 9.77
N VAL A 36 26.01 -21.30 9.48
CA VAL A 36 24.71 -20.68 9.77
C VAL A 36 24.11 -21.36 10.98
N GLN A 37 23.91 -20.59 12.05
CA GLN A 37 23.15 -20.99 13.22
C GLN A 37 21.65 -20.87 12.92
N ILE A 38 20.91 -21.95 13.15
CA ILE A 38 19.47 -22.04 12.95
C ILE A 38 18.82 -22.24 14.31
N LEU A 39 17.95 -21.30 14.67
CA LEU A 39 17.10 -21.38 15.85
C LEU A 39 15.66 -21.56 15.40
N PHE A 40 15.05 -22.69 15.73
CA PHE A 40 13.65 -22.98 15.43
C PHE A 40 12.83 -22.92 16.72
N CYS A 41 11.93 -21.94 16.80
CA CYS A 41 11.04 -21.73 17.94
C CYS A 41 9.59 -22.01 17.52
N LEU A 42 9.01 -23.08 18.04
CA LEU A 42 7.62 -23.46 17.82
C LEU A 42 6.78 -23.07 19.03
N LYS A 43 5.84 -22.14 18.86
CA LYS A 43 4.91 -21.74 19.92
C LYS A 43 3.84 -22.80 20.13
N GLU A 44 3.52 -23.11 21.39
CA GLU A 44 2.49 -24.11 21.73
C GLU A 44 1.09 -23.64 21.30
N GLN A 45 0.83 -22.34 21.42
CA GLN A 45 -0.44 -21.71 21.03
C GLN A 45 -0.21 -20.65 19.95
N ASN A 46 -1.21 -20.47 19.08
CA ASN A 46 -1.17 -19.42 18.07
C ASN A 46 -1.37 -18.03 18.70
N ALA A 47 -0.28 -17.43 19.14
CA ALA A 47 -0.24 -16.10 19.74
C ALA A 47 -0.10 -14.95 18.71
N LYS A 48 -0.46 -15.15 17.42
CA LYS A 48 -0.41 -14.14 16.35
C LYS A 48 1.02 -13.66 15.99
N LYS A 49 1.11 -12.69 15.06
CA LYS A 49 2.36 -12.14 14.47
C LYS A 49 3.22 -11.39 15.50
N ILE A 50 2.65 -10.42 16.20
CA ILE A 50 3.36 -9.55 17.15
C ILE A 50 4.11 -10.32 18.24
N ASN A 51 3.51 -11.40 18.75
CA ASN A 51 4.17 -12.27 19.73
C ASN A 51 5.40 -12.98 19.15
N SER A 52 5.37 -13.36 17.87
CA SER A 52 6.54 -13.93 17.18
C SER A 52 7.68 -12.90 17.07
N HIS A 53 7.33 -11.63 16.81
CA HIS A 53 8.32 -10.56 16.85
C HIS A 53 8.87 -10.32 18.26
N ARG A 54 8.06 -10.52 19.31
CA ARG A 54 8.51 -10.43 20.70
C ARG A 54 9.57 -11.50 21.02
N TRP A 55 9.34 -12.74 20.60
CA TRP A 55 10.35 -13.80 20.68
C TRP A 55 11.64 -13.39 19.93
N PHE A 56 11.50 -12.88 18.70
CA PHE A 56 12.63 -12.47 17.89
C PHE A 56 13.44 -11.32 18.51
N PHE A 57 12.80 -10.19 18.86
CA PHE A 57 13.49 -8.98 19.31
C PHE A 57 13.80 -8.97 20.82
N ASN A 58 12.93 -9.50 21.68
CA ASN A 58 13.09 -9.39 23.13
C ASN A 58 13.64 -10.66 23.79
N ALA A 59 13.53 -11.82 23.15
CA ALA A 59 14.12 -13.06 23.67
C ALA A 59 15.45 -13.39 22.99
N PHE A 60 15.46 -13.55 21.66
CA PHE A 60 16.69 -13.92 20.94
C PHE A 60 17.62 -12.74 20.69
N GLY A 61 17.07 -11.56 20.36
CA GLY A 61 17.83 -10.35 20.08
C GLY A 61 18.87 -9.97 21.14
N PRO A 62 18.54 -9.93 22.45
CA PRO A 62 19.50 -9.55 23.49
C PRO A 62 20.63 -10.56 23.68
N ILE A 63 20.37 -11.84 23.38
CA ILE A 63 21.35 -12.94 23.49
C ILE A 63 22.31 -12.91 22.31
N LEU A 64 21.79 -12.75 21.10
CA LEU A 64 22.58 -12.81 19.86
C LEU A 64 23.24 -11.48 19.50
N GLN A 65 22.70 -10.36 19.99
CA GLN A 65 23.13 -9.00 19.66
C GLN A 65 23.37 -8.78 18.16
N PRO A 66 22.36 -9.04 17.29
CA PRO A 66 22.55 -8.96 15.85
C PRO A 66 22.83 -7.52 15.42
N ASN A 67 23.63 -7.33 14.36
CA ASN A 67 23.80 -5.99 13.76
C ASN A 67 22.55 -5.55 13.00
N ILE A 68 21.95 -6.48 12.24
CA ILE A 68 20.80 -6.27 11.37
C ILE A 68 19.79 -7.39 11.62
N CYS A 69 18.53 -7.01 11.77
CA CYS A 69 17.39 -7.88 11.97
C CYS A 69 16.55 -7.89 10.70
N VAL A 70 16.36 -9.05 10.08
CA VAL A 70 15.52 -9.21 8.87
C VAL A 70 14.23 -9.94 9.25
N LEU A 71 13.09 -9.37 8.84
CA LEU A 71 11.77 -9.97 8.96
C LEU A 71 11.31 -10.46 7.58
N LEU A 72 10.96 -11.74 7.50
CA LEU A 72 10.50 -12.40 6.28
C LEU A 72 9.25 -13.21 6.61
N ASP A 73 8.11 -12.85 6.01
CA ASP A 73 6.86 -13.57 6.22
C ASP A 73 6.88 -14.94 5.53
N VAL A 74 6.22 -15.93 6.16
CA VAL A 74 5.99 -17.23 5.56
C VAL A 74 5.09 -17.09 4.34
N GLY A 75 5.57 -17.53 3.18
CA GLY A 75 4.89 -17.36 1.89
C GLY A 75 5.46 -16.21 1.06
N THR A 76 6.41 -15.44 1.58
CA THR A 76 7.20 -14.49 0.80
C THR A 76 8.38 -15.20 0.17
N ARG A 77 8.57 -15.05 -1.14
CA ARG A 77 9.75 -15.55 -1.84
C ARG A 77 10.76 -14.42 -1.99
N PRO A 78 11.92 -14.45 -1.31
CA PRO A 78 12.99 -13.51 -1.60
C PRO A 78 13.65 -13.87 -2.95
N GLY A 79 13.91 -12.86 -3.78
CA GLY A 79 14.75 -13.01 -4.96
C GLY A 79 16.18 -13.43 -4.60
N ASN A 80 16.90 -14.04 -5.55
CA ASN A 80 18.21 -14.67 -5.30
C ASN A 80 19.26 -13.74 -4.65
N THR A 81 19.19 -12.44 -4.90
CA THR A 81 20.12 -11.43 -4.36
C THR A 81 19.46 -10.48 -3.36
N SER A 82 18.18 -10.66 -3.03
CA SER A 82 17.41 -9.66 -2.30
C SER A 82 17.91 -9.44 -0.87
N ILE A 83 18.26 -10.51 -0.16
CA ILE A 83 18.82 -10.43 1.20
C ILE A 83 20.17 -9.70 1.19
N TYR A 84 21.03 -9.98 0.18
CA TYR A 84 22.31 -9.31 0.03
C TYR A 84 22.15 -7.81 -0.20
N HIS A 85 21.27 -7.40 -1.12
CA HIS A 85 21.02 -5.99 -1.40
C HIS A 85 20.40 -5.26 -0.21
N LEU A 86 19.50 -5.92 0.51
CA LEU A 86 18.90 -5.38 1.72
C LEU A 86 19.97 -5.14 2.80
N TRP A 87 20.87 -6.10 3.02
CA TRP A 87 22.02 -5.94 3.91
C TRP A 87 22.97 -4.84 3.44
N LYS A 88 23.30 -4.79 2.15
CA LYS A 88 24.20 -3.80 1.55
C LYS A 88 23.74 -2.36 1.78
N ALA A 89 22.43 -2.11 1.86
CA ALA A 89 21.90 -0.78 2.19
C ALA A 89 22.36 -0.30 3.58
N PHE A 90 22.43 -1.20 4.57
CA PHE A 90 22.93 -0.89 5.91
C PHE A 90 24.45 -0.80 5.99
N ASP A 91 25.16 -1.54 5.14
CA ASP A 91 26.62 -1.48 5.06
C ASP A 91 27.10 -0.18 4.39
N ALA A 92 26.43 0.22 3.30
CA ALA A 92 26.73 1.44 2.57
C ALA A 92 26.46 2.71 3.38
N ASN A 93 25.44 2.71 4.25
CA ASN A 93 25.09 3.86 5.08
C ASN A 93 24.79 3.46 6.53
N ARG A 94 25.66 3.90 7.44
CA ARG A 94 25.55 3.63 8.88
C ARG A 94 24.32 4.28 9.54
N HIS A 95 23.77 5.33 8.94
CA HIS A 95 22.60 6.04 9.47
C HIS A 95 21.26 5.41 9.06
N VAL A 96 21.26 4.38 8.22
CA VAL A 96 20.04 3.65 7.87
C VAL A 96 19.55 2.84 9.06
N GLY A 97 18.37 3.19 9.58
CA GLY A 97 17.69 2.51 10.68
C GLY A 97 16.77 1.36 10.24
N GLY A 98 16.22 1.45 9.03
CA GLY A 98 15.37 0.42 8.44
C GLY A 98 15.36 0.49 6.92
N ALA A 99 15.14 -0.65 6.27
CA ALA A 99 15.10 -0.78 4.82
C ALA A 99 14.10 -1.86 4.41
N CYS A 100 13.56 -1.77 3.18
CA CYS A 100 12.70 -2.80 2.61
C CYS A 100 13.01 -3.02 1.13
N GLY A 101 12.65 -4.20 0.62
CA GLY A 101 12.71 -4.50 -0.81
C GLY A 101 11.46 -4.05 -1.56
N GLU A 102 11.54 -4.03 -2.90
CA GLU A 102 10.35 -3.97 -3.75
C GLU A 102 9.53 -5.27 -3.57
N ILE A 103 8.22 -5.06 -3.45
CA ILE A 103 7.23 -6.13 -3.37
C ILE A 103 6.51 -6.20 -4.71
N CYS A 104 6.40 -7.41 -5.27
CA CYS A 104 5.63 -7.66 -6.47
C CYS A 104 4.67 -8.84 -6.30
N VAL A 105 3.55 -8.77 -7.02
CA VAL A 105 2.55 -9.86 -7.00
C VAL A 105 3.05 -10.99 -7.89
N MET A 106 2.82 -12.23 -7.47
CA MET A 106 3.02 -13.37 -8.37
C MET A 106 2.01 -13.31 -9.51
N LYS A 107 2.53 -13.11 -10.73
CA LYS A 107 1.72 -13.01 -11.95
C LYS A 107 1.33 -14.38 -12.53
N GLY A 108 1.90 -15.47 -11.99
CA GLY A 108 1.74 -16.82 -12.53
C GLY A 108 2.48 -17.02 -13.86
N THR A 109 2.46 -18.25 -14.39
CA THR A 109 3.04 -18.56 -15.70
C THR A 109 2.33 -17.73 -16.77
N ALA A 110 3.11 -17.05 -17.63
CA ALA A 110 2.58 -16.18 -18.68
C ALA A 110 1.59 -15.09 -18.20
N CYS A 111 1.73 -14.61 -16.96
CA CYS A 111 0.89 -13.57 -16.37
C CYS A 111 -0.61 -13.95 -16.22
N VAL A 112 -0.96 -15.23 -16.23
CA VAL A 112 -2.35 -15.71 -16.16
C VAL A 112 -3.08 -15.25 -14.89
N ASP A 113 -2.38 -15.06 -13.76
CA ASP A 113 -3.04 -14.59 -12.53
C ASP A 113 -3.54 -13.13 -12.64
N LEU A 114 -3.03 -12.33 -13.60
CA LEU A 114 -3.54 -10.98 -13.87
C LEU A 114 -4.95 -10.99 -14.50
N LEU A 115 -5.45 -12.15 -14.95
CA LEU A 115 -6.86 -12.29 -15.33
C LEU A 115 -7.80 -12.08 -14.15
N ASN A 116 -7.33 -12.31 -12.92
CA ASN A 116 -8.09 -11.96 -11.74
C ASN A 116 -8.00 -10.44 -11.49
N PRO A 117 -9.12 -9.71 -11.51
CA PRO A 117 -9.11 -8.24 -11.42
C PRO A 117 -8.54 -7.72 -10.11
N LEU A 118 -8.66 -8.47 -9.01
CA LEU A 118 -8.07 -8.10 -7.73
C LEU A 118 -6.54 -8.19 -7.77
N VAL A 119 -6.01 -9.26 -8.36
CA VAL A 119 -4.55 -9.46 -8.53
C VAL A 119 -3.98 -8.39 -9.47
N ALA A 120 -4.70 -8.07 -10.56
CA ALA A 120 -4.30 -7.01 -11.48
C ALA A 120 -4.26 -5.64 -10.78
N ALA A 121 -5.32 -5.25 -10.08
CA ALA A 121 -5.35 -3.97 -9.37
C ALA A 121 -4.25 -3.86 -8.30
N GLN A 122 -4.00 -4.94 -7.55
CA GLN A 122 -2.89 -4.99 -6.59
C GLN A 122 -1.51 -4.88 -7.26
N ASN A 123 -1.33 -5.52 -8.42
CA ASN A 123 -0.10 -5.40 -9.19
C ASN A 123 0.13 -3.94 -9.65
N PHE A 124 -0.92 -3.24 -10.06
CA PHE A 124 -0.83 -1.82 -10.41
C PHE A 124 -0.47 -0.96 -9.18
N GLU A 125 -1.18 -1.15 -8.08
CA GLU A 125 -0.98 -0.42 -6.82
C GLU A 125 0.46 -0.56 -6.30
N TYR A 126 0.98 -1.79 -6.23
CA TYR A 126 2.36 -2.00 -5.77
C TYR A 126 3.39 -1.44 -6.73
N LYS A 127 3.19 -1.57 -8.05
CA LYS A 127 4.11 -1.00 -9.04
C LYS A 127 4.14 0.52 -8.92
N MET A 128 2.98 1.18 -8.85
CA MET A 128 2.95 2.63 -8.75
C MET A 128 3.56 3.14 -7.44
N SER A 129 3.30 2.47 -6.32
CA SER A 129 3.91 2.84 -5.03
C SER A 129 5.44 2.72 -5.05
N ASN A 130 6.00 1.70 -5.71
CA ASN A 130 7.45 1.54 -5.84
C ASN A 130 8.08 2.51 -6.86
N ILE A 131 7.31 3.00 -7.84
CA ILE A 131 7.80 3.95 -8.85
C ILE A 131 7.74 5.39 -8.34
N LEU A 132 6.70 5.75 -7.57
CA LEU A 132 6.45 7.13 -7.14
C LEU A 132 6.65 7.31 -5.63
N ASP A 133 5.82 6.65 -4.81
CA ASP A 133 5.71 6.97 -3.38
C ASP A 133 6.99 6.63 -2.62
N LYS A 134 7.49 5.40 -2.76
CA LYS A 134 8.64 4.93 -1.98
C LYS A 134 9.95 5.63 -2.35
N PRO A 135 10.27 5.88 -3.63
CA PRO A 135 11.42 6.69 -3.98
C PRO A 135 11.31 8.11 -3.42
N LEU A 136 10.12 8.73 -3.51
CA LEU A 136 9.88 10.06 -2.95
C LEU A 136 10.11 10.07 -1.43
N GLU A 137 9.51 9.12 -0.72
CA GLU A 137 9.71 8.88 0.71
C GLU A 137 11.19 8.68 1.08
N SER A 138 11.90 7.87 0.29
CA SER A 138 13.33 7.62 0.47
C SER A 138 14.19 8.86 0.27
N VAL A 139 13.88 9.72 -0.70
CA VAL A 139 14.57 11.01 -0.92
C VAL A 139 14.40 11.94 0.27
N PHE A 140 13.22 11.93 0.90
CA PHE A 140 12.96 12.68 2.13
C PHE A 140 13.50 12.00 3.40
N GLY A 141 14.14 10.83 3.27
CA GLY A 141 14.73 10.10 4.40
C GLY A 141 13.71 9.45 5.34
N TYR A 142 12.46 9.29 4.91
CA TYR A 142 11.40 8.68 5.70
C TYR A 142 10.50 7.79 4.86
N ILE A 143 10.53 6.48 5.13
CA ILE A 143 9.57 5.52 4.61
C ILE A 143 8.43 5.40 5.61
N SER A 144 7.20 5.68 5.16
CA SER A 144 6.03 5.75 6.05
C SER A 144 5.63 4.38 6.60
N VAL A 145 5.84 3.32 5.82
CA VAL A 145 5.59 1.94 6.19
C VAL A 145 6.64 1.02 5.57
N LEU A 146 7.43 0.34 6.40
CA LEU A 146 8.19 -0.80 5.95
C LEU A 146 7.25 -2.01 5.86
N PRO A 147 7.13 -2.68 4.71
CA PRO A 147 6.24 -3.83 4.59
C PRO A 147 6.66 -4.95 5.54
N GLY A 148 5.72 -5.49 6.30
CA GLY A 148 5.98 -6.65 7.17
C GLY A 148 6.44 -7.91 6.43
N ALA A 149 6.16 -8.02 5.12
CA ALA A 149 6.46 -9.20 4.32
C ALA A 149 7.96 -9.44 4.09
N PHE A 150 8.74 -8.37 3.89
CA PHE A 150 10.18 -8.41 3.68
C PHE A 150 10.81 -7.05 4.03
N SER A 151 11.31 -6.94 5.25
CA SER A 151 11.94 -5.72 5.78
C SER A 151 13.13 -6.04 6.67
N ALA A 152 13.98 -5.04 6.88
CA ALA A 152 15.11 -5.14 7.79
C ALA A 152 15.26 -3.88 8.63
N TYR A 153 15.84 -4.06 9.81
CA TYR A 153 16.07 -3.04 10.81
C TYR A 153 17.48 -3.16 11.36
N ARG A 154 18.12 -2.02 11.63
CA ARG A 154 19.35 -2.00 12.42
C ARG A 154 18.98 -2.21 13.88
N TYR A 155 19.53 -3.26 14.50
CA TYR A 155 19.11 -3.65 15.85
C TYR A 155 19.35 -2.52 16.88
N ALA A 156 20.52 -1.88 16.83
CA ALA A 156 20.83 -0.73 17.69
C ALA A 156 19.86 0.47 17.51
N ALA A 157 19.26 0.60 16.33
CA ALA A 157 18.33 1.69 16.06
C ALA A 157 16.98 1.45 16.75
N ILE A 158 16.49 0.21 16.74
CA ILE A 158 15.20 -0.18 17.33
C ILE A 158 15.27 -0.44 18.84
N GLN A 159 16.47 -0.66 19.40
CA GLN A 159 16.66 -0.88 20.84
C GLN A 159 16.13 0.29 21.69
N ASN A 160 15.55 -0.08 22.83
CA ASN A 160 15.12 0.84 23.88
C ASN A 160 16.34 1.44 24.60
N ASP A 161 16.13 2.59 25.23
CA ASP A 161 17.11 3.22 26.10
C ASP A 161 17.26 2.48 27.44
N ILE A 162 18.15 3.00 28.29
CA ILE A 162 18.47 2.45 29.62
C ILE A 162 17.25 2.47 30.56
N GLN A 163 16.28 3.35 30.32
CA GLN A 163 15.03 3.45 31.07
C GLN A 163 13.96 2.50 30.53
N GLY A 164 14.29 1.69 29.51
CA GLY A 164 13.36 0.79 28.84
C GLY A 164 12.43 1.48 27.85
N MET A 165 12.66 2.76 27.55
CA MET A 165 11.86 3.54 26.60
C MET A 165 12.46 3.54 25.20
N GLY A 166 11.65 3.26 24.18
CA GLY A 166 12.12 3.33 22.79
C GLY A 166 11.25 2.59 21.78
N PRO A 167 11.78 2.40 20.55
CA PRO A 167 11.00 1.89 19.44
C PRO A 167 10.41 0.49 19.70
N LEU A 168 11.19 -0.45 20.24
CA LEU A 168 10.69 -1.79 20.56
C LEU A 168 9.62 -1.78 21.67
N GLN A 169 9.78 -0.95 22.71
CA GLN A 169 8.78 -0.82 23.76
C GLN A 169 7.44 -0.37 23.16
N LYS A 170 7.45 0.69 22.35
CA LYS A 170 6.26 1.22 21.69
C LYS A 170 5.69 0.25 20.66
N TYR A 171 6.54 -0.46 19.93
CA TYR A 171 6.06 -1.51 19.02
C TYR A 171 5.23 -2.59 19.74
N PHE A 172 5.62 -2.94 20.97
CA PHE A 172 4.97 -3.99 21.76
C PHE A 172 3.92 -3.51 22.76
N LEU A 173 3.75 -2.20 22.94
CA LEU A 173 2.79 -1.59 23.87
C LEU A 173 1.34 -1.95 23.51
N GLY A 174 1.03 -2.08 22.22
CA GLY A 174 -0.30 -2.49 21.73
C GLY A 174 -0.71 -3.92 22.13
N GLU A 175 0.24 -4.82 22.43
CA GLU A 175 -0.07 -6.17 22.94
C GLU A 175 -0.33 -6.16 24.46
N GLN A 176 0.28 -5.22 25.20
CA GLN A 176 0.11 -5.09 26.66
C GLN A 176 -1.14 -4.30 27.05
N GLN A 177 -1.54 -3.32 26.24
CA GLN A 177 -2.75 -2.51 26.47
C GLN A 177 -4.03 -3.15 25.90
N ALA A 178 -3.94 -4.34 25.30
CA ALA A 178 -5.11 -5.06 24.81
C ALA A 178 -6.14 -5.39 25.92
N ASP A 179 -5.71 -5.41 27.18
CA ASP A 179 -6.56 -5.66 28.36
C ASP A 179 -7.02 -4.38 29.10
N THR A 180 -6.61 -3.18 28.67
CA THR A 180 -6.98 -1.90 29.33
C THR A 180 -7.81 -0.97 28.43
N GLU A 181 -9.12 -0.99 28.71
CA GLU A 181 -10.32 -0.33 28.16
C GLU A 181 -10.28 1.10 27.56
N ASN A 182 -9.29 1.51 26.76
CA ASN A 182 -9.43 2.73 25.96
C ASN A 182 -9.20 2.50 24.47
N ILE A 183 -10.29 2.60 23.69
CA ILE A 183 -10.33 2.49 22.23
C ILE A 183 -9.23 3.38 21.60
N PHE A 184 -9.05 4.61 22.07
CA PHE A 184 -8.01 5.53 21.58
C PHE A 184 -6.56 5.05 21.77
N SER A 185 -6.27 4.25 22.81
CA SER A 185 -4.95 3.70 23.06
C SER A 185 -4.67 2.51 22.14
N ALA A 186 -5.64 1.61 21.97
CA ALA A 186 -5.58 0.56 20.97
C ALA A 186 -5.42 1.14 19.55
N ASN A 187 -6.09 2.27 19.29
CA ASN A 187 -6.06 3.01 18.03
C ASN A 187 -4.66 3.52 17.62
N MET A 188 -3.77 3.83 18.58
CA MET A 188 -2.41 4.28 18.26
C MET A 188 -1.53 3.14 17.72
N TYR A 189 -1.83 1.89 18.07
CA TYR A 189 -0.94 0.74 17.85
C TYR A 189 -1.23 -0.12 16.61
N LEU A 190 -2.13 0.31 15.71
CA LEU A 190 -2.59 -0.51 14.59
C LEU A 190 -1.77 -0.49 13.34
N ALA A 191 -1.01 0.57 13.19
CA ALA A 191 0.01 0.62 12.19
C ALA A 191 1.33 0.21 12.86
N GLU A 192 1.38 -1.01 13.43
CA GLU A 192 2.54 -1.53 14.17
C GLU A 192 3.83 -1.33 13.36
N ASP A 193 3.77 -1.66 12.07
CA ASP A 193 4.89 -1.51 11.13
C ASP A 193 5.24 -0.03 10.86
N ARG A 194 4.30 0.92 11.05
CA ARG A 194 4.53 2.38 11.00
C ARG A 194 5.12 2.94 12.29
N ILE A 195 4.81 2.34 13.45
CA ILE A 195 5.32 2.79 14.76
C ILE A 195 6.82 2.60 14.82
N LEU A 196 7.33 1.46 14.34
CA LEU A 196 8.77 1.25 14.23
C LEU A 196 9.44 2.30 13.34
N CYS A 197 8.86 2.58 12.17
CA CYS A 197 9.38 3.59 11.24
C CYS A 197 9.35 5.01 11.86
N PHE A 198 8.24 5.37 12.51
CA PHE A 198 8.06 6.66 13.17
C PHE A 198 8.99 6.83 14.38
N GLU A 199 9.14 5.81 15.22
CA GLU A 199 9.98 5.87 16.42
C GLU A 199 11.47 5.84 16.11
N LEU A 200 11.86 5.17 15.02
CA LEU A 200 13.22 5.28 14.48
C LEU A 200 13.53 6.72 14.08
N LEU A 201 12.55 7.42 13.50
CA LEU A 201 12.69 8.81 13.09
C LEU A 201 12.64 9.77 14.29
N ALA A 202 11.74 9.54 15.24
CA ALA A 202 11.49 10.40 16.40
C ALA A 202 12.51 10.20 17.56
N LYS A 203 13.52 9.33 17.40
CA LYS A 203 14.53 9.05 18.43
C LYS A 203 15.33 10.32 18.76
N LYS A 204 15.36 10.70 20.05
CA LYS A 204 16.06 11.90 20.56
C LYS A 204 17.52 11.97 20.07
N HIS A 205 17.96 13.18 19.71
CA HIS A 205 19.31 13.49 19.19
C HIS A 205 19.63 12.92 17.78
N GLN A 206 18.61 12.67 16.95
CA GLN A 206 18.78 12.37 15.53
C GLN A 206 17.92 13.37 14.70
N GLN A 207 18.45 13.88 13.59
CA GLN A 207 17.82 14.94 12.79
C GLN A 207 17.04 14.34 11.62
N TRP A 208 15.73 14.15 11.79
CA TRP A 208 14.88 13.67 10.70
C TRP A 208 13.52 14.38 10.71
N VAL A 209 13.02 14.72 9.51
CA VAL A 209 11.84 15.57 9.32
C VAL A 209 10.58 14.71 9.09
N LEU A 210 9.50 15.03 9.82
CA LEU A 210 8.21 14.33 9.73
C LEU A 210 7.30 14.97 8.67
N ASN A 211 6.71 14.13 7.82
CA ASN A 211 5.85 14.57 6.72
C ASN A 211 4.35 14.58 7.14
N PHE A 212 3.87 15.72 7.64
CA PHE A 212 2.46 15.98 7.94
C PHE A 212 1.56 15.94 6.67
N VAL A 213 2.16 16.13 5.51
CA VAL A 213 1.48 16.31 4.23
C VAL A 213 0.72 15.05 3.77
N ASN A 214 1.29 13.86 3.97
CA ASN A 214 0.66 12.60 3.53
C ASN A 214 -0.62 12.27 4.31
N LEU A 215 -0.68 12.63 5.60
CA LEU A 215 -1.88 12.42 6.43
C LEU A 215 -3.03 13.32 5.97
N ILE A 216 -2.75 14.59 5.66
CA ILE A 216 -3.74 15.52 5.10
C ILE A 216 -4.25 15.01 3.76
N PHE A 217 -3.36 14.54 2.87
CA PHE A 217 -3.79 14.02 1.56
C PHE A 217 -4.67 12.77 1.68
N SER A 218 -4.38 11.87 2.63
CA SER A 218 -5.23 10.71 2.89
C SER A 218 -6.59 11.10 3.47
N TRP A 219 -6.61 12.07 4.38
CA TRP A 219 -7.83 12.53 5.04
C TRP A 219 -8.74 13.32 4.09
N LEU A 220 -8.15 14.22 3.28
CA LEU A 220 -8.85 14.96 2.24
C LEU A 220 -9.13 14.10 1.00
N GLY A 221 -8.45 12.96 0.81
CA GLY A 221 -8.63 12.08 -0.34
C GLY A 221 -10.07 11.58 -0.51
N MET A 222 -10.72 11.19 0.58
CA MET A 222 -12.14 10.81 0.58
C MET A 222 -13.04 11.97 0.14
N ALA A 223 -12.80 13.17 0.68
CA ALA A 223 -13.56 14.36 0.34
C ALA A 223 -13.34 14.77 -1.12
N ASN A 224 -12.08 14.76 -1.59
CA ASN A 224 -11.71 15.07 -2.96
C ASN A 224 -12.33 14.09 -3.96
N PHE A 225 -12.37 12.80 -3.63
CA PHE A 225 -13.03 11.80 -4.47
C PHE A 225 -14.54 12.04 -4.55
N TYR A 226 -15.18 12.31 -3.41
CA TYR A 226 -16.61 12.66 -3.38
C TYR A 226 -16.90 13.95 -4.17
N LEU A 227 -16.07 14.99 -4.04
CA LEU A 227 -16.23 16.24 -4.79
C LEU A 227 -16.05 16.01 -6.29
N THR A 228 -15.05 15.22 -6.69
CA THR A 228 -14.84 14.83 -8.08
C THR A 228 -16.07 14.10 -8.61
N PHE A 229 -16.59 13.13 -7.86
CA PHE A 229 -17.83 12.45 -8.18
C PHE A 229 -18.99 13.42 -8.34
N TYR A 230 -19.22 14.28 -7.36
CA TYR A 230 -20.32 15.22 -7.36
C TYR A 230 -20.24 16.16 -8.57
N PHE A 231 -19.10 16.81 -8.81
CA PHE A 231 -18.97 17.79 -9.88
C PHE A 231 -18.98 17.16 -11.27
N VAL A 232 -18.25 16.06 -11.47
CA VAL A 232 -18.20 15.38 -12.78
C VAL A 232 -19.59 14.86 -13.13
N THR A 233 -20.26 14.13 -12.23
CA THR A 233 -21.58 13.57 -12.53
C THR A 233 -22.67 14.63 -12.61
N LYS A 234 -22.60 15.70 -11.80
CA LYS A 234 -23.53 16.83 -11.89
C LYS A 234 -23.36 17.64 -13.18
N SER A 235 -22.15 17.70 -13.75
CA SER A 235 -21.96 18.41 -15.03
C SER A 235 -22.78 17.81 -16.18
N LEU A 236 -23.16 16.53 -16.09
CA LEU A 236 -24.01 15.85 -17.06
C LEU A 236 -25.52 16.10 -16.86
N THR A 237 -25.94 16.83 -15.82
CA THR A 237 -27.36 17.19 -15.64
C THR A 237 -27.76 18.40 -16.49
N LEU A 238 -26.78 19.12 -17.04
CA LEU A 238 -27.04 20.26 -17.91
C LEU A 238 -27.62 19.76 -19.25
N PRO A 239 -28.69 20.39 -19.78
CA PRO A 239 -29.33 19.93 -21.02
C PRO A 239 -28.38 19.78 -22.21
N GLU A 240 -27.34 20.61 -22.29
CA GLU A 240 -26.34 20.56 -23.36
C GLU A 240 -25.34 19.40 -23.21
N MET A 241 -25.13 18.93 -21.98
CA MET A 241 -24.14 17.91 -21.63
C MET A 241 -24.77 16.55 -21.34
N ASP A 242 -26.10 16.47 -21.22
CA ASP A 242 -26.82 15.23 -20.95
C ASP A 242 -26.60 14.21 -22.09
N PRO A 243 -25.99 13.04 -21.82
CA PRO A 243 -25.79 11.99 -22.82
C PRO A 243 -27.09 11.25 -23.19
N LEU A 244 -28.08 11.24 -22.30
CA LEU A 244 -29.32 10.48 -22.46
C LEU A 244 -30.48 11.36 -22.93
N GLY A 245 -30.41 12.66 -22.68
CA GLY A 245 -31.45 13.62 -23.02
C GLY A 245 -32.66 13.53 -22.09
N ASP A 246 -33.65 14.41 -22.30
CA ASP A 246 -34.93 14.41 -21.59
C ASP A 246 -34.85 14.44 -20.05
N GLY A 247 -33.77 15.01 -19.50
CA GLY A 247 -33.55 15.15 -18.06
C GLY A 247 -33.16 13.83 -17.37
N TRP A 248 -32.78 12.81 -18.14
CA TRP A 248 -32.27 11.56 -17.57
C TRP A 248 -30.94 11.76 -16.84
N GLY A 249 -30.11 12.74 -17.24
CA GLY A 249 -28.89 13.10 -16.52
C GLY A 249 -29.15 13.41 -15.04
N GLU A 250 -30.20 14.17 -14.72
CA GLU A 250 -30.57 14.51 -13.35
C GLU A 250 -31.03 13.30 -12.54
N ARG A 251 -31.81 12.39 -13.16
CA ARG A 251 -32.29 11.17 -12.51
C ARG A 251 -31.14 10.21 -12.19
N VAL A 252 -30.22 10.02 -13.14
CA VAL A 252 -29.03 9.18 -12.96
C VAL A 252 -28.13 9.78 -11.89
N PHE A 253 -27.86 11.09 -11.95
CA PHE A 253 -27.11 11.80 -10.91
C PHE A 253 -27.73 11.58 -9.53
N SER A 254 -29.03 11.83 -9.38
CA SER A 254 -29.72 11.68 -8.09
C SER A 254 -29.63 10.25 -7.56
N GLY A 255 -29.87 9.25 -8.43
CA GLY A 255 -29.77 7.84 -8.06
C GLY A 255 -28.36 7.44 -7.60
N LEU A 256 -27.33 7.83 -8.35
CA LEU A 256 -25.94 7.54 -8.00
C LEU A 256 -25.49 8.30 -6.75
N TRP A 257 -25.96 9.52 -6.54
CA TRP A 257 -25.63 10.33 -5.37
C TRP A 257 -26.21 9.73 -4.09
N TYR A 258 -27.50 9.35 -4.11
CA TYR A 258 -28.10 8.63 -2.99
C TYR A 258 -27.43 7.27 -2.74
N LEU A 259 -27.10 6.54 -3.81
CA LEU A 259 -26.36 5.28 -3.70
C LEU A 259 -24.99 5.51 -3.06
N TYR A 260 -24.23 6.53 -3.49
CA TYR A 260 -22.92 6.85 -2.92
C TYR A 260 -23.01 7.12 -1.41
N ILE A 261 -23.94 7.98 -1.00
CA ILE A 261 -24.13 8.33 0.43
C ILE A 261 -24.54 7.08 1.22
N PHE A 262 -25.47 6.29 0.68
CA PHE A 262 -25.90 5.03 1.29
C PHE A 262 -24.73 4.06 1.48
N LEU A 263 -23.89 3.87 0.45
CA LEU A 263 -22.70 3.01 0.51
C LEU A 263 -21.66 3.54 1.51
N PHE A 264 -21.49 4.87 1.59
CA PHE A 264 -20.57 5.48 2.54
C PHE A 264 -21.02 5.26 3.98
N ILE A 265 -22.31 5.51 4.28
CA ILE A 265 -22.90 5.25 5.60
C ILE A 265 -22.87 3.76 5.92
N SER A 266 -23.20 2.90 4.95
CA SER A 266 -23.14 1.44 5.13
C SER A 266 -21.72 0.97 5.44
N SER A 267 -20.72 1.50 4.72
CA SER A 267 -19.31 1.19 4.96
C SER A 267 -18.88 1.65 6.35
N PHE A 268 -19.31 2.84 6.78
CA PHE A 268 -19.07 3.36 8.12
C PHE A 268 -19.67 2.44 9.20
N ILE A 269 -20.95 2.07 9.07
CA ILE A 269 -21.63 1.16 10.01
C ILE A 269 -20.95 -0.22 10.04
N CYS A 270 -20.63 -0.80 8.88
CA CYS A 270 -19.94 -2.09 8.79
C CYS A 270 -18.50 -2.04 9.31
N SER A 271 -17.91 -0.86 9.39
CA SER A 271 -16.57 -0.64 9.94
C SER A 271 -16.54 -0.29 11.44
N LEU A 272 -17.70 -0.17 12.09
CA LEU A 272 -17.76 -0.04 13.55
C LEU A 272 -17.70 -1.44 14.19
N GLY A 273 -16.54 -1.82 14.70
CA GLY A 273 -16.35 -3.05 15.48
C GLY A 273 -16.27 -4.34 14.67
N ASN A 274 -16.34 -4.27 13.33
CA ASN A 274 -16.39 -5.42 12.44
C ASN A 274 -15.30 -5.35 11.35
N ARG A 275 -14.60 -6.46 11.16
CA ARG A 275 -13.66 -6.64 10.04
C ARG A 275 -14.42 -6.69 8.71
N PRO A 276 -13.76 -6.41 7.56
CA PRO A 276 -14.34 -6.68 6.23
C PRO A 276 -14.82 -8.13 6.07
N GLN A 277 -14.21 -9.07 6.81
CA GLN A 277 -14.55 -10.48 6.84
C GLN A 277 -15.81 -10.81 7.66
N GLY A 278 -16.26 -9.91 8.54
CA GLY A 278 -17.44 -10.07 9.39
C GLY A 278 -18.75 -9.95 8.61
N SER A 279 -18.79 -9.12 7.57
CA SER A 279 -19.92 -9.02 6.64
C SER A 279 -19.44 -9.04 5.19
N LYS A 280 -18.98 -10.22 4.75
CA LYS A 280 -18.44 -10.44 3.40
C LYS A 280 -19.42 -9.98 2.31
N TRP A 281 -20.71 -10.17 2.52
CA TRP A 281 -21.75 -9.80 1.56
C TRP A 281 -21.89 -8.29 1.40
N MET A 282 -22.01 -7.54 2.50
CA MET A 282 -22.12 -6.07 2.41
C MET A 282 -20.85 -5.44 1.86
N PHE A 283 -19.68 -5.96 2.25
CA PHE A 283 -18.40 -5.51 1.72
C PHE A 283 -18.33 -5.75 0.20
N THR A 284 -18.61 -6.97 -0.25
CA THR A 284 -18.57 -7.33 -1.69
C THR A 284 -19.58 -6.53 -2.50
N LEU A 285 -20.81 -6.37 -2.00
CA LEU A 285 -21.83 -5.54 -2.64
C LEU A 285 -21.37 -4.09 -2.78
N SER A 286 -20.77 -3.52 -1.73
CA SER A 286 -20.27 -2.15 -1.75
C SER A 286 -19.13 -1.97 -2.74
N VAL A 287 -18.19 -2.94 -2.83
CA VAL A 287 -17.11 -2.94 -3.82
C VAL A 287 -17.67 -2.91 -5.25
N ILE A 288 -18.65 -3.77 -5.54
CA ILE A 288 -19.29 -3.82 -6.87
C ILE A 288 -20.02 -2.51 -7.18
N ALA A 289 -20.81 -2.00 -6.22
CA ALA A 289 -21.59 -0.78 -6.42
C ALA A 289 -20.71 0.46 -6.61
N TYR A 290 -19.63 0.59 -5.82
CA TYR A 290 -18.63 1.64 -6.04
C TYR A 290 -17.90 1.48 -7.38
N GLY A 291 -17.62 0.25 -7.82
CA GLY A 291 -17.06 0.00 -9.14
C GLY A 291 -17.98 0.45 -10.28
N ILE A 292 -19.30 0.28 -10.14
CA ILE A 292 -20.29 0.81 -11.10
C ILE A 292 -20.27 2.35 -11.10
N ILE A 293 -20.24 2.98 -9.93
CA ILE A 293 -20.10 4.44 -9.82
C ILE A 293 -18.85 4.91 -10.56
N MET A 294 -17.71 4.22 -10.40
CA MET A 294 -16.46 4.57 -11.05
C MET A 294 -16.49 4.40 -12.56
N MET A 295 -17.15 3.34 -13.05
CA MET A 295 -17.37 3.13 -14.48
C MET A 295 -18.17 4.29 -15.07
N TYR A 296 -19.24 4.72 -14.37
CA TYR A 296 -20.02 5.89 -14.78
C TYR A 296 -19.20 7.19 -14.71
N MET A 297 -18.39 7.39 -13.66
CA MET A 297 -17.52 8.57 -13.57
C MET A 297 -16.50 8.64 -14.70
N THR A 298 -15.92 7.50 -15.07
CA THR A 298 -14.96 7.42 -16.17
C THR A 298 -15.64 7.73 -17.49
N PHE A 299 -16.85 7.20 -17.72
CA PHE A 299 -17.68 7.55 -18.86
C PHE A 299 -18.04 9.04 -18.87
N ALA A 300 -18.48 9.59 -17.74
CA ALA A 300 -18.86 10.99 -17.58
C ALA A 300 -17.69 11.94 -17.87
N GLY A 301 -16.50 11.63 -17.37
CA GLY A 301 -15.28 12.39 -17.67
C GLY A 301 -14.91 12.35 -19.17
N GLY A 302 -14.99 11.17 -19.79
CA GLY A 302 -14.76 11.02 -21.24
C GLY A 302 -15.80 11.74 -22.09
N TRP A 303 -17.07 11.69 -21.69
CA TRP A 303 -18.17 12.39 -22.35
C TRP A 303 -18.03 13.91 -22.24
N LEU A 304 -17.67 14.41 -21.06
CA LEU A 304 -17.37 15.82 -20.84
C LEU A 304 -16.23 16.28 -21.76
N ALA A 305 -15.13 15.54 -21.79
CA ALA A 305 -14.01 15.84 -22.68
C ALA A 305 -14.42 15.87 -24.16
N TYR A 306 -15.23 14.91 -24.60
CA TYR A 306 -15.75 14.85 -25.97
C TYR A 306 -16.65 16.05 -26.32
N ARG A 307 -17.59 16.41 -25.44
CA ARG A 307 -18.50 17.55 -25.66
C ARG A 307 -17.75 18.88 -25.66
N THR A 308 -16.79 19.05 -24.76
CA THR A 308 -15.95 20.26 -24.73
C THR A 308 -15.13 20.39 -26.03
N LEU A 309 -14.58 19.28 -26.53
CA LEU A 309 -13.89 19.27 -27.83
C LEU A 309 -14.85 19.60 -28.98
N GLN A 310 -16.06 19.04 -28.99
CA GLN A 310 -17.08 19.34 -29.99
C GLN A 310 -17.46 20.84 -29.99
N LYS A 311 -17.64 21.45 -28.81
CA LYS A 311 -17.89 22.89 -28.68
C LYS A 311 -16.72 23.73 -29.23
N GLY A 312 -15.48 23.32 -28.97
CA GLY A 312 -14.30 23.97 -29.52
C GLY A 312 -14.21 23.91 -31.04
N MET A 313 -14.58 22.78 -31.64
CA MET A 313 -14.63 22.59 -33.11
C MET A 313 -15.70 23.45 -33.80
N GLN A 314 -16.76 23.82 -33.10
CA GLN A 314 -17.85 24.66 -33.63
C GLN A 314 -17.56 26.17 -33.49
N SER A 315 -16.38 26.53 -32.97
CA SER A 315 -15.99 27.93 -32.85
C SER A 315 -15.75 28.57 -34.23
N PRO A 316 -16.08 29.87 -34.42
CA PRO A 316 -15.94 30.55 -35.72
C PRO A 316 -14.50 30.63 -36.25
N GLU A 317 -13.51 30.44 -35.37
CA GLU A 317 -12.08 30.55 -35.68
C GLU A 317 -11.42 29.19 -36.02
N TRP A 318 -12.21 28.10 -36.03
CA TRP A 318 -11.73 26.76 -36.35
C TRP A 318 -11.32 26.64 -37.82
N ASP A 319 -10.05 26.31 -38.07
CA ASP A 319 -9.50 26.12 -39.42
C ASP A 319 -9.09 24.66 -39.63
N PRO A 320 -9.78 23.88 -40.48
CA PRO A 320 -9.46 22.46 -40.71
C PRO A 320 -8.03 22.19 -41.16
N ASN A 321 -7.31 23.18 -41.70
CA ASN A 321 -5.98 23.01 -42.27
C ASN A 321 -4.83 23.37 -41.31
N ASP A 322 -5.12 24.01 -40.16
CA ASP A 322 -4.11 24.42 -39.18
C ASP A 322 -4.34 23.74 -37.82
N THR A 323 -3.66 22.61 -37.62
CA THR A 323 -3.75 21.82 -36.39
C THR A 323 -3.15 22.53 -35.17
N LEU A 324 -2.11 23.34 -35.35
CA LEU A 324 -1.45 24.06 -34.25
C LEU A 324 -2.33 25.22 -33.76
N LYS A 325 -2.93 25.97 -34.69
CA LYS A 325 -3.88 27.04 -34.37
C LYS A 325 -5.11 26.49 -33.66
N ASN A 326 -5.70 25.40 -34.17
CA ASN A 326 -6.84 24.74 -33.52
C ASN A 326 -6.52 24.24 -32.11
N PHE A 327 -5.34 23.65 -31.91
CA PHE A 327 -4.92 23.20 -30.58
C PHE A 327 -4.74 24.39 -29.62
N SER A 328 -4.13 25.49 -30.08
CA SER A 328 -3.98 26.70 -29.27
C SER A 328 -5.32 27.33 -28.90
N LEU A 329 -6.29 27.30 -29.82
CA LEU A 329 -7.65 27.78 -29.58
C LEU A 329 -8.37 26.92 -28.54
N LEU A 330 -8.26 25.59 -28.63
CA LEU A 330 -8.79 24.68 -27.63
C LEU A 330 -8.15 24.90 -26.25
N MET A 331 -6.83 25.07 -26.19
CA MET A 331 -6.10 25.32 -24.94
C MET A 331 -6.39 26.69 -24.31
N ASN A 332 -6.91 27.65 -25.08
CA ASN A 332 -7.36 28.93 -24.54
C ASN A 332 -8.73 28.82 -23.85
N GLN A 333 -9.54 27.81 -24.16
CA GLN A 333 -10.80 27.56 -23.47
C GLN A 333 -10.52 26.98 -22.07
N SER A 334 -10.99 27.66 -21.02
CA SER A 334 -10.75 27.23 -19.63
C SER A 334 -11.26 25.82 -19.36
N GLU A 335 -12.45 25.48 -19.84
CA GLU A 335 -13.05 24.16 -19.63
C GLU A 335 -12.21 23.03 -20.25
N PHE A 336 -11.75 23.20 -21.50
CA PHE A 336 -10.94 22.19 -22.18
C PHE A 336 -9.56 22.05 -21.54
N ARG A 337 -8.91 23.20 -21.29
CA ARG A 337 -7.58 23.25 -20.69
C ARG A 337 -7.55 22.56 -19.34
N ASP A 338 -8.54 22.84 -18.48
CA ASP A 338 -8.56 22.31 -17.12
C ASP A 338 -8.78 20.79 -17.13
N VAL A 339 -9.60 20.27 -18.04
CA VAL A 339 -9.77 18.81 -18.27
C VAL A 339 -8.47 18.17 -18.76
N VAL A 340 -7.81 18.76 -19.77
CA VAL A 340 -6.55 18.22 -20.32
C VAL A 340 -5.44 18.24 -19.29
N ILE A 341 -5.25 19.35 -18.56
CA ILE A 341 -4.24 19.46 -17.50
C ILE A 341 -4.51 18.43 -16.40
N SER A 342 -5.76 18.25 -15.98
CA SER A 342 -6.13 17.27 -14.95
C SER A 342 -5.84 15.82 -15.39
N LEU A 343 -6.19 15.45 -16.62
CA LEU A 343 -5.92 14.12 -17.17
C LEU A 343 -4.41 13.86 -17.36
N LEU A 344 -3.66 14.86 -17.84
CA LEU A 344 -2.20 14.76 -17.97
C LEU A 344 -1.51 14.69 -16.61
N ALA A 345 -1.95 15.48 -15.64
CA ALA A 345 -1.40 15.46 -14.28
C ALA A 345 -1.65 14.10 -13.61
N THR A 346 -2.81 13.49 -13.83
CA THR A 346 -3.17 12.22 -13.19
C THR A 346 -2.59 11.01 -13.94
N TYR A 347 -2.97 10.83 -15.21
CA TYR A 347 -2.59 9.64 -15.98
C TYR A 347 -1.27 9.82 -16.73
N GLY A 348 -0.97 11.04 -17.18
CA GLY A 348 0.32 11.35 -17.80
C GLY A 348 1.48 11.14 -16.83
N LEU A 349 1.33 11.52 -15.55
CA LEU A 349 2.32 11.23 -14.51
C LEU A 349 2.56 9.72 -14.36
N TYR A 350 1.49 8.91 -14.32
CA TYR A 350 1.63 7.45 -14.21
C TYR A 350 2.33 6.84 -15.42
N ILE A 351 1.98 7.26 -16.63
CA ILE A 351 2.62 6.77 -17.86
C ILE A 351 4.10 7.18 -17.91
N LEU A 352 4.40 8.47 -17.69
CA LEU A 352 5.77 8.99 -17.79
C LEU A 352 6.67 8.38 -16.72
N SER A 353 6.20 8.29 -15.48
CA SER A 353 6.96 7.66 -14.40
C SER A 353 7.22 6.17 -14.68
N SER A 354 6.23 5.45 -15.21
CA SER A 354 6.40 4.05 -15.62
C SER A 354 7.38 3.85 -16.77
N LEU A 355 7.42 4.80 -17.72
CA LEU A 355 8.38 4.79 -18.82
C LEU A 355 9.81 5.08 -18.35
N PHE A 356 9.99 6.06 -17.46
CA PHE A 356 11.29 6.34 -16.86
C PHE A 356 11.79 5.18 -15.98
N TYR A 357 10.87 4.47 -15.33
CA TYR A 357 11.19 3.24 -14.60
C TYR A 357 11.42 2.02 -15.50
N MET A 358 11.26 2.15 -16.82
CA MET A 358 11.48 1.09 -17.83
C MET A 358 10.61 -0.17 -17.64
N ASP A 359 9.44 -0.07 -17.00
CA ASP A 359 8.48 -1.18 -16.80
C ASP A 359 7.02 -0.72 -17.00
N PRO A 360 6.61 -0.30 -18.22
CA PRO A 360 5.29 0.28 -18.47
C PRO A 360 4.15 -0.75 -18.53
N TRP A 361 4.43 -2.05 -18.47
CA TRP A 361 3.47 -3.11 -18.78
C TRP A 361 2.23 -3.10 -17.88
N HIS A 362 2.39 -2.70 -16.62
CA HIS A 362 1.29 -2.61 -15.66
C HIS A 362 0.21 -1.59 -16.06
N MET A 363 0.58 -0.53 -16.82
CA MET A 363 -0.38 0.41 -17.39
C MET A 363 -1.32 -0.24 -18.40
N ILE A 364 -0.89 -1.29 -19.09
CA ILE A 364 -1.69 -1.98 -20.11
C ILE A 364 -2.46 -3.15 -19.48
N THR A 365 -1.79 -3.96 -18.65
CA THR A 365 -2.37 -5.20 -18.14
C THR A 365 -3.32 -5.01 -16.96
N SER A 366 -3.16 -3.93 -16.19
CA SER A 366 -3.73 -3.82 -14.85
C SER A 366 -4.43 -2.50 -14.53
N PHE A 367 -4.27 -1.48 -15.38
CA PHE A 367 -4.79 -0.13 -15.12
C PHE A 367 -6.31 -0.07 -15.05
N VAL A 368 -7.02 -0.76 -15.94
CA VAL A 368 -8.50 -0.73 -15.98
C VAL A 368 -9.08 -1.38 -14.73
N GLN A 369 -8.51 -2.49 -14.29
CA GLN A 369 -8.91 -3.20 -13.09
C GLN A 369 -8.63 -2.36 -11.83
N TYR A 370 -7.50 -1.64 -11.81
CA TYR A 370 -7.20 -0.68 -10.76
C TYR A 370 -8.19 0.48 -10.72
N LEU A 371 -8.51 1.09 -11.88
CA LEU A 371 -9.51 2.15 -11.95
C LEU A 371 -10.85 1.69 -11.36
N PHE A 372 -11.32 0.50 -11.71
CA PHE A 372 -12.57 -0.05 -11.15
C PHE A 372 -12.54 -0.19 -9.62
N LEU A 373 -11.40 -0.58 -9.05
CA LEU A 373 -11.22 -0.75 -7.60
C LEU A 373 -10.81 0.54 -6.87
N LEU A 374 -10.48 1.62 -7.59
CA LEU A 374 -10.05 2.90 -7.02
C LEU A 374 -10.98 3.44 -5.91
N PRO A 375 -12.32 3.47 -6.06
CA PRO A 375 -13.19 3.97 -4.99
C PRO A 375 -13.24 3.03 -3.79
N THR A 376 -12.93 1.74 -3.96
CA THR A 376 -12.80 0.81 -2.82
C THR A 376 -11.59 1.19 -1.99
N TYR A 377 -10.44 1.48 -2.63
CA TYR A 377 -9.23 1.93 -1.92
C TYR A 377 -9.46 3.28 -1.23
N VAL A 378 -10.05 4.25 -1.93
CA VAL A 378 -10.19 5.62 -1.43
C VAL A 378 -11.33 5.77 -0.42
N ASN A 379 -12.46 5.09 -0.58
CA ASN A 379 -13.60 5.23 0.32
C ASN A 379 -13.68 4.08 1.32
N ILE A 380 -13.86 2.83 0.85
CA ILE A 380 -14.11 1.71 1.76
C ILE A 380 -12.89 1.48 2.67
N LEU A 381 -11.71 1.25 2.11
CA LEU A 381 -10.54 0.90 2.92
C LEU A 381 -10.11 2.05 3.84
N ASN A 382 -10.23 3.31 3.40
CA ASN A 382 -9.97 4.46 4.26
C ASN A 382 -11.02 4.59 5.37
N VAL A 383 -12.31 4.46 5.09
CA VAL A 383 -13.36 4.44 6.14
C VAL A 383 -13.10 3.31 7.12
N TYR A 384 -12.77 2.12 6.63
CA TYR A 384 -12.35 1.00 7.48
C TYR A 384 -11.09 1.34 8.27
N ALA A 385 -10.09 2.03 7.71
CA ALA A 385 -8.91 2.45 8.46
C ALA A 385 -9.23 3.51 9.53
N PHE A 386 -10.19 4.40 9.29
CA PHE A 386 -10.61 5.46 10.22
C PHE A 386 -11.62 5.02 11.28
N CYS A 387 -12.41 3.98 11.01
CA CYS A 387 -13.43 3.47 11.94
C CYS A 387 -12.95 2.19 12.62
N ASN A 388 -12.30 1.31 11.85
CA ASN A 388 -11.42 0.26 12.37
C ASN A 388 -9.99 0.76 12.51
N ILE A 389 -9.83 1.90 13.18
CA ILE A 389 -8.60 2.12 13.94
C ILE A 389 -8.53 1.08 15.08
N HIS A 390 -8.98 -0.16 14.92
CA HIS A 390 -8.83 -1.24 15.89
C HIS A 390 -8.54 -2.59 15.20
N ASP A 391 -8.46 -2.68 13.86
CA ASP A 391 -8.00 -3.91 13.20
C ASP A 391 -7.34 -3.75 11.80
N VAL A 392 -6.23 -3.02 11.70
CA VAL A 392 -5.34 -3.10 10.51
C VAL A 392 -4.49 -4.37 10.59
N ARG A 393 -5.14 -5.53 10.41
CA ARG A 393 -4.46 -6.82 10.18
C ARG A 393 -4.65 -7.22 8.73
N GLN A 394 -3.65 -6.85 7.93
CA GLN A 394 -3.19 -7.47 6.69
C GLN A 394 -4.25 -8.24 5.85
N VAL A 395 -4.51 -7.71 4.65
CA VAL A 395 -5.03 -8.50 3.52
C VAL A 395 -4.06 -9.64 3.24
N LYS A 396 -4.41 -10.86 3.68
CA LYS A 396 -3.74 -12.09 3.24
C LYS A 396 -4.50 -12.65 2.04
N GLY A 397 -3.81 -12.73 0.91
CA GLY A 397 -4.30 -13.42 -0.27
C GLY A 397 -3.23 -13.45 -1.37
N LYS A 398 -2.71 -14.66 -1.62
CA LYS A 398 -1.72 -15.08 -2.63
C LYS A 398 -0.25 -14.72 -2.36
N VAL A 399 0.60 -15.63 -2.81
CA VAL A 399 2.06 -15.65 -2.66
C VAL A 399 2.65 -14.37 -3.27
N ILE A 400 3.53 -13.72 -2.52
CA ILE A 400 4.13 -12.43 -2.88
C ILE A 400 5.62 -12.69 -3.17
N ASP A 401 6.10 -12.24 -4.33
CA ASP A 401 7.50 -12.34 -4.72
C ASP A 401 8.19 -11.00 -4.39
N CYS A 402 9.35 -11.01 -3.76
CA CYS A 402 10.09 -9.80 -3.40
C CYS A 402 11.37 -9.75 -4.21
N THR A 403 11.42 -8.83 -5.19
CA THR A 403 12.60 -8.61 -6.01
C THR A 403 13.18 -7.25 -5.66
N LEU A 404 14.47 -7.16 -5.35
CA LEU A 404 15.15 -5.87 -5.21
C LEU A 404 15.73 -5.50 -6.57
N LYS A 405 15.13 -4.50 -7.23
CA LYS A 405 15.76 -3.75 -8.32
C LYS A 405 16.23 -2.40 -7.75
N ILE A 406 17.51 -2.09 -7.96
CA ILE A 406 18.09 -0.76 -7.70
C ILE A 406 17.93 0.07 -8.97
#